data_AF-A0A7X9RYD0-F1
#
_entry.id   AF-A0A7X9RYD0-F1
#
_cell.length_a   1.000
_cell.length_b   1.000
_cell.length_c   1.000
_cell.angle_alpha   90.00
_cell.angle_beta   90.00
_cell.angle_gamma   90.00
#
_symmetry.space_group_name_H-M   'P 1'
#
loop_
_entity.id
_entity.type
_entity.pdbx_description
1 polymer ?
#
loop_
_entity_poly.entity_id
_entity_poly.type
_entity_poly.pdbx_seq_one_letter_code
_entity_poly.pdbx_strand_id
1 'polypeptide(L)'
;MSIAKKNEKEILERAHTTFSNALNTPKIRQLLELNGYHKSQIEEGLLISSETESLYNQFSAVREELKRLEELTKVRRCQLINYYNIHRESLTSFYENDGLLTRKLRLNKEMSSSHDDLLKEIESMYTTLRKNNFIKDQVREINIDDDALEQIQRVIDDLKEKQKLLLHLKDKAQGLFLVISDKQQLLLRKIEEIKLVAQGSLADTISS
;
A
#
# COMPACT_ATOMS: atom_id res chain seq x y z
N MET A 1 -12.57 -14.19 2.98
CA MET A 1 -12.77 -12.82 3.50
C MET A 1 -12.33 -12.79 4.95
N SER A 2 -11.46 -11.86 5.36
CA SER A 2 -11.04 -11.76 6.76
C SER A 2 -12.22 -11.31 7.64
N ILE A 3 -12.23 -11.74 8.90
CA ILE A 3 -13.28 -11.44 9.88
C ILE A 3 -13.45 -9.91 10.06
N ALA A 4 -12.35 -9.15 9.99
CA ALA A 4 -12.38 -7.68 10.02
C ALA A 4 -13.22 -7.07 8.88
N LYS A 5 -13.06 -7.57 7.64
CA LYS A 5 -13.84 -7.06 6.49
C LYS A 5 -15.34 -7.32 6.61
N LYS A 6 -15.76 -8.38 7.30
CA LYS A 6 -17.18 -8.66 7.54
C LYS A 6 -17.77 -7.64 8.52
N ASN A 7 -17.08 -7.43 9.65
CA ASN A 7 -17.49 -6.47 10.67
C ASN A 7 -17.57 -5.03 10.11
N GLU A 8 -16.59 -4.63 9.30
CA GLU A 8 -16.55 -3.31 8.67
C GLU A 8 -17.74 -3.02 7.74
N LYS A 9 -18.14 -4.00 6.91
CA LYS A 9 -19.30 -3.90 6.02
C LYS A 9 -20.61 -3.91 6.79
N GLU A 10 -20.70 -4.73 7.83
CA GLU A 10 -21.86 -4.80 8.72
C GLU A 10 -22.13 -3.47 9.43
N ILE A 11 -21.08 -2.76 9.87
CA ILE A 11 -21.21 -1.41 10.47
C ILE A 11 -21.83 -0.43 9.48
N LEU A 12 -21.38 -0.44 8.21
CA LEU A 12 -21.91 0.45 7.17
C LEU A 12 -23.36 0.11 6.79
N GLU A 13 -23.66 -1.17 6.60
CA GLU A 13 -25.02 -1.62 6.29
C GLU A 13 -25.99 -1.27 7.43
N ARG A 14 -25.55 -1.46 8.68
CA ARG A 14 -26.32 -1.08 9.86
C ARG A 14 -26.49 0.44 9.95
N ALA A 15 -25.43 1.23 9.76
CA ALA A 15 -25.51 2.68 9.75
C ALA A 15 -26.50 3.18 8.70
N HIS A 16 -26.35 2.73 7.45
CA HIS A 16 -27.22 3.12 6.35
C HIS A 16 -28.69 2.78 6.65
N THR A 17 -28.96 1.58 7.14
CA THR A 17 -30.31 1.15 7.53
C THR A 17 -30.86 2.00 8.68
N THR A 18 -30.07 2.23 9.73
CA THR A 18 -30.49 3.00 10.91
C THR A 18 -30.84 4.43 10.53
N PHE A 19 -29.95 5.15 9.84
CA PHE A 19 -30.22 6.55 9.50
C PHE A 19 -31.26 6.69 8.39
N SER A 20 -31.30 5.78 7.41
CA SER A 20 -32.34 5.79 6.37
C SER A 20 -33.73 5.54 6.97
N ASN A 21 -33.86 4.62 7.93
CA ASN A 21 -35.13 4.38 8.60
C ASN A 21 -35.53 5.55 9.51
N ALA A 22 -34.57 6.11 10.27
CA ALA A 22 -34.79 7.28 11.12
C ALA A 22 -35.23 8.49 10.30
N LEU A 23 -34.68 8.65 9.10
CA LEU A 23 -35.12 9.69 8.18
C LEU A 23 -36.47 9.31 7.57
N ASN A 24 -36.61 8.19 6.89
CA ASN A 24 -37.74 7.92 5.99
C ASN A 24 -39.00 7.39 6.68
N THR A 25 -38.96 7.06 7.98
CA THR A 25 -40.13 6.58 8.73
C THR A 25 -40.68 7.69 9.63
N PRO A 26 -41.84 8.32 9.30
CA PRO A 26 -42.34 9.48 10.03
C PRO A 26 -42.51 9.25 11.53
N LYS A 27 -43.00 8.06 11.93
CA LYS A 27 -43.17 7.69 13.34
C LYS A 27 -41.84 7.65 14.10
N ILE A 28 -40.80 7.06 13.49
CA ILE A 28 -39.46 6.99 14.10
C ILE A 28 -38.86 8.40 14.18
N ARG A 29 -38.98 9.18 13.10
CA ARG A 29 -38.48 10.56 13.07
C ARG A 29 -39.12 11.43 14.15
N GLN A 30 -40.45 11.37 14.30
CA GLN A 30 -41.18 12.11 15.34
C GLN A 30 -40.74 11.67 16.74
N LEU A 31 -40.59 10.36 16.99
CA LEU A 31 -40.09 9.86 18.27
C LEU A 31 -38.67 10.37 18.58
N LEU A 32 -37.76 10.35 17.60
CA LEU A 32 -36.41 10.87 17.77
C LEU A 32 -36.40 12.39 18.03
N GLU A 33 -37.19 13.15 17.28
CA GLU A 33 -37.32 14.60 17.45
C GLU A 33 -37.89 14.98 18.82
N LEU A 34 -38.90 14.26 19.31
CA LEU A 34 -39.48 14.45 20.65
C LEU A 34 -38.47 14.21 21.78
N ASN A 35 -37.47 13.37 21.54
CA ASN A 35 -36.41 13.04 22.49
C ASN A 35 -35.10 13.81 22.21
N GLY A 36 -35.17 14.91 21.43
CA GLY A 36 -34.05 15.83 21.21
C GLY A 36 -33.04 15.40 20.14
N TYR A 37 -33.34 14.38 19.33
CA TYR A 37 -32.51 13.97 18.19
C TYR A 37 -33.12 14.45 16.88
N HIS A 38 -32.56 15.51 16.33
CA HIS A 38 -33.13 16.26 15.21
C HIS A 38 -32.75 15.70 13.84
N LYS A 39 -33.54 16.05 12.82
CA LYS A 39 -33.31 15.70 11.42
C LYS A 39 -31.87 15.95 10.95
N SER A 40 -31.26 17.07 11.34
CA SER A 40 -29.88 17.43 10.97
C SER A 40 -28.86 16.40 11.46
N GLN A 41 -29.05 15.81 12.64
CA GLN A 41 -28.15 14.79 13.20
C GLN A 41 -28.29 13.45 12.45
N ILE A 42 -29.51 13.13 11.99
CA ILE A 42 -29.78 11.95 11.15
C ILE A 42 -29.12 12.11 9.77
N GLU A 43 -29.25 13.30 9.16
CA GLU A 43 -28.63 13.63 7.87
C GLU A 43 -27.10 13.60 7.94
N GLU A 44 -26.52 14.09 9.05
CA GLU A 44 -25.08 13.98 9.32
C GLU A 44 -24.61 12.51 9.36
N GLY A 45 -25.37 11.63 10.02
CA GLY A 45 -25.07 10.20 10.07
C GLY A 45 -25.09 9.52 8.69
N LEU A 46 -26.06 9.87 7.83
CA LEU A 46 -26.09 9.41 6.44
C LEU A 46 -24.88 9.90 5.65
N LEU A 47 -24.52 11.18 5.80
CA LEU A 47 -23.37 11.77 5.13
C LEU A 47 -22.08 11.02 5.52
N ILE A 48 -21.85 10.79 6.81
CA ILE A 48 -20.68 10.05 7.29
C ILE A 48 -20.66 8.63 6.70
N SER A 49 -21.81 7.96 6.63
CA SER A 49 -21.93 6.62 6.05
C SER A 49 -21.52 6.60 4.58
N SER A 50 -22.04 7.53 3.78
CA SER A 50 -21.71 7.63 2.34
C SER A 50 -20.25 8.02 2.10
N GLU A 51 -19.68 8.93 2.90
CA GLU A 51 -18.26 9.27 2.83
C GLU A 51 -17.38 8.07 3.17
N THR A 52 -17.76 7.29 4.18
CA THR A 52 -17.01 6.09 4.59
C THR A 52 -17.03 5.03 3.49
N GLU A 53 -18.16 4.82 2.84
CA GLU A 53 -18.26 3.91 1.68
C GLU A 53 -17.38 4.37 0.51
N SER A 54 -17.37 5.66 0.20
CA SER A 54 -16.47 6.22 -0.82
C SER A 54 -14.99 5.98 -0.48
N LEU A 55 -14.60 6.16 0.78
CA LEU A 55 -13.24 5.88 1.25
C LEU A 55 -12.88 4.39 1.12
N TYR A 56 -13.83 3.49 1.38
CA TYR A 56 -13.63 2.05 1.16
C TYR A 56 -13.34 1.70 -0.29
N ASN A 57 -14.08 2.30 -1.22
CA ASN A 57 -13.87 2.09 -2.65
C ASN A 57 -12.48 2.57 -3.07
N GLN A 58 -12.06 3.74 -2.59
CA GLN A 58 -10.70 4.26 -2.81
C GLN A 58 -9.63 3.34 -2.21
N PHE A 59 -9.84 2.86 -0.98
CA PHE A 59 -8.91 1.95 -0.31
C PHE A 59 -8.77 0.62 -1.03
N SER A 60 -9.88 0.07 -1.56
CA SER A 60 -9.84 -1.15 -2.36
C SER A 60 -9.05 -0.95 -3.65
N ALA A 61 -9.27 0.17 -4.36
CA ALA A 61 -8.53 0.50 -5.57
C ALA A 61 -7.01 0.63 -5.29
N VAL A 62 -6.63 1.31 -4.20
CA VAL A 62 -5.23 1.43 -3.78
C VAL A 62 -4.62 0.06 -3.46
N ARG A 63 -5.36 -0.83 -2.80
CA ARG A 63 -4.89 -2.19 -2.47
C ARG A 63 -4.66 -3.07 -3.70
N GLU A 64 -5.55 -3.02 -4.67
CA GLU A 64 -5.37 -3.77 -5.92
C GLU A 64 -4.16 -3.25 -6.69
N GLU A 65 -3.97 -1.93 -6.75
CA GLU A 65 -2.81 -1.32 -7.39
C GLU A 65 -1.50 -1.67 -6.67
N LEU A 66 -1.49 -1.66 -5.33
CA LEU A 66 -0.37 -2.12 -4.52
C LEU A 66 0.02 -3.55 -4.89
N LYS A 67 -0.94 -4.47 -4.87
CA LYS A 67 -0.70 -5.88 -5.16
C LYS A 67 -0.13 -6.07 -6.56
N ARG A 68 -0.72 -5.39 -7.56
CA ARG A 68 -0.24 -5.42 -8.95
C ARG A 68 1.21 -4.92 -9.05
N LEU A 69 1.52 -3.81 -8.39
CA LEU A 69 2.84 -3.21 -8.41
C LEU A 69 3.89 -4.04 -7.67
N GLU A 70 3.51 -4.69 -6.55
CA GLU A 70 4.39 -5.59 -5.80
C GLU A 70 4.83 -6.79 -6.66
N GLU A 71 3.88 -7.43 -7.38
CA GLU A 71 4.20 -8.54 -8.27
C GLU A 71 5.08 -8.10 -9.45
N LEU A 72 4.77 -6.96 -10.09
CA LEU A 72 5.61 -6.43 -11.17
C LEU A 72 7.04 -6.12 -10.70
N THR A 73 7.16 -5.51 -9.51
CA THR A 73 8.46 -5.19 -8.90
C THR A 73 9.24 -6.45 -8.59
N LYS A 74 8.57 -7.51 -8.09
CA LYS A 74 9.19 -8.81 -7.82
C LYS A 74 9.75 -9.43 -9.09
N VAL A 75 8.98 -9.47 -10.18
CA VAL A 75 9.43 -10.03 -11.47
C VAL A 75 10.65 -9.26 -11.99
N ARG A 76 10.59 -7.93 -12.01
CA ARG A 76 11.73 -7.09 -12.45
C ARG A 76 12.97 -7.28 -11.59
N ARG A 77 12.79 -7.47 -10.27
CA ARG A 77 13.88 -7.75 -9.35
C ARG A 77 14.54 -9.09 -9.65
N CYS A 78 13.76 -10.15 -9.86
CA CYS A 78 14.30 -11.45 -10.24
C CYS A 78 15.09 -11.36 -11.55
N GLN A 79 14.58 -10.61 -12.54
CA GLN A 79 15.30 -10.36 -13.79
C GLN A 79 16.65 -9.67 -13.55
N LEU A 80 16.68 -8.61 -12.74
CA LEU A 80 17.93 -7.89 -12.43
C LEU A 80 18.94 -8.79 -11.69
N ILE A 81 18.47 -9.57 -10.72
CA ILE A 81 19.32 -10.50 -9.96
C ILE A 81 19.91 -11.57 -10.87
N ASN A 82 19.14 -12.09 -11.81
CA ASN A 82 19.65 -13.08 -12.77
C ASN A 82 20.77 -12.49 -13.65
N TYR A 83 20.58 -11.28 -14.20
CA TYR A 83 21.66 -10.61 -14.94
C TYR A 83 22.88 -10.34 -14.07
N TYR A 84 22.65 -9.87 -12.83
CA TYR A 84 23.73 -9.64 -11.88
C TYR A 84 24.54 -10.90 -11.61
N ASN A 85 23.90 -12.04 -11.33
CA ASN A 85 24.60 -13.28 -11.02
C ASN A 85 25.46 -13.74 -12.19
N ILE A 86 24.91 -13.77 -13.41
CA ILE A 86 25.64 -14.17 -14.62
C ILE A 86 26.86 -13.28 -14.85
N HIS A 87 26.66 -11.96 -14.76
CA HIS A 87 27.75 -11.01 -14.96
C HIS A 87 28.78 -11.07 -13.83
N ARG A 88 28.34 -11.21 -12.58
CA ARG A 88 29.21 -11.32 -11.42
C ARG A 88 30.07 -12.57 -11.50
N GLU A 89 29.52 -13.72 -11.87
CA GLU A 89 30.26 -14.96 -12.10
C GLU A 89 31.30 -14.76 -13.22
N SER A 90 30.89 -14.22 -14.36
CA SER A 90 31.78 -13.96 -15.51
C SER A 90 32.93 -13.00 -15.14
N LEU A 91 32.62 -11.93 -14.41
CA LEU A 91 33.60 -10.96 -13.92
C LEU A 91 34.54 -11.57 -12.88
N THR A 92 34.02 -12.47 -12.02
CA THR A 92 34.83 -13.15 -11.01
C THR A 92 35.87 -14.05 -11.68
N SER A 93 35.47 -14.81 -12.69
CA SER A 93 36.39 -15.63 -13.47
C SER A 93 37.36 -14.77 -14.30
N PHE A 94 36.90 -13.67 -14.90
CA PHE A 94 37.74 -12.79 -15.71
C PHE A 94 38.82 -12.06 -14.90
N TYR A 95 38.49 -11.65 -13.66
CA TYR A 95 39.40 -10.92 -12.77
C TYR A 95 39.97 -11.78 -11.64
N GLU A 96 39.93 -13.11 -11.74
CA GLU A 96 40.36 -14.03 -10.67
C GLU A 96 41.78 -13.72 -10.14
N ASN A 97 42.68 -13.32 -11.05
CA ASN A 97 44.06 -12.95 -10.72
C ASN A 97 44.27 -11.44 -10.45
N ASP A 98 43.24 -10.61 -10.67
CA ASP A 98 43.28 -9.17 -10.40
C ASP A 98 42.59 -8.83 -9.08
N GLY A 99 43.37 -8.87 -7.99
CA GLY A 99 42.88 -8.55 -6.66
C GLY A 99 42.47 -7.08 -6.46
N LEU A 100 42.85 -6.16 -7.35
CA LEU A 100 42.45 -4.75 -7.28
C LEU A 100 41.06 -4.58 -7.90
N LEU A 101 40.84 -5.11 -9.10
CA LEU A 101 39.55 -5.04 -9.78
C LEU A 101 38.49 -5.88 -9.08
N THR A 102 38.85 -7.06 -8.59
CA THR A 102 37.96 -7.90 -7.76
C THR A 102 37.43 -7.14 -6.54
N ARG A 103 38.31 -6.40 -5.83
CA ARG A 103 37.90 -5.58 -4.68
C ARG A 103 37.09 -4.36 -5.11
N LYS A 104 37.48 -3.69 -6.19
CA LYS A 104 36.80 -2.48 -6.72
C LYS A 104 35.37 -2.78 -7.16
N LEU A 105 35.16 -3.93 -7.81
CA LEU A 105 33.86 -4.43 -8.25
C LEU A 105 33.11 -5.21 -7.16
N ARG A 106 33.72 -5.40 -5.98
CA ARG A 106 33.16 -6.13 -4.82
C ARG A 106 32.84 -7.61 -5.09
N LEU A 107 33.55 -8.23 -6.03
CA LEU A 107 33.36 -9.63 -6.42
C LEU A 107 33.84 -10.62 -5.33
N ASN A 108 34.69 -10.15 -4.41
CA ASN A 108 35.20 -10.94 -3.28
C ASN A 108 34.27 -10.98 -2.06
N LYS A 109 33.13 -10.28 -2.07
CA LYS A 109 32.18 -10.28 -0.96
C LYS A 109 31.07 -11.30 -1.18
N GLU A 110 30.67 -11.99 -0.12
CA GLU A 110 29.42 -12.75 -0.15
C GLU A 110 28.26 -11.81 -0.48
N MET A 111 27.34 -12.28 -1.32
CA MET A 111 26.16 -11.51 -1.70
C MET A 111 25.27 -11.30 -0.49
N SER A 112 24.76 -10.08 -0.33
CA SER A 112 23.82 -9.81 0.75
C SER A 112 22.53 -10.62 0.62
N SER A 113 22.07 -11.20 1.73
CA SER A 113 20.74 -11.82 1.84
C SER A 113 19.62 -10.78 1.93
N SER A 114 19.95 -9.55 2.34
CA SER A 114 19.04 -8.42 2.41
C SER A 114 18.80 -7.82 1.03
N HIS A 115 17.53 -7.67 0.64
CA HIS A 115 17.15 -7.16 -0.68
C HIS A 115 17.61 -5.72 -0.94
N ASP A 116 17.50 -4.84 0.05
CA ASP A 116 17.87 -3.43 -0.12
C ASP A 116 19.38 -3.26 -0.26
N ASP A 117 20.14 -4.11 0.43
CA ASP A 117 21.60 -4.11 0.33
C ASP A 117 22.07 -4.75 -0.97
N LEU A 118 21.36 -5.79 -1.44
CA LEU A 118 21.62 -6.41 -2.74
C LEU A 118 21.41 -5.41 -3.89
N LEU A 119 20.35 -4.61 -3.89
CA LEU A 119 20.14 -3.60 -4.94
C LEU A 119 21.25 -2.54 -4.95
N LYS A 120 21.71 -2.10 -3.78
CA LYS A 120 22.85 -1.17 -3.66
C LYS A 120 24.16 -1.79 -4.14
N GLU A 121 24.36 -3.08 -3.89
CA GLU A 121 25.52 -3.83 -4.38
C GLU A 121 25.53 -3.91 -5.91
N ILE A 122 24.39 -4.31 -6.48
CA ILE A 122 24.16 -4.35 -7.93
C ILE A 122 24.44 -2.99 -8.56
N GLU A 123 23.84 -1.93 -8.02
CA GLU A 123 24.04 -0.56 -8.49
C GLU A 123 25.50 -0.14 -8.41
N SER A 124 26.20 -0.46 -7.33
CA SER A 124 27.62 -0.13 -7.14
C SER A 124 28.49 -0.80 -8.20
N MET A 125 28.24 -2.07 -8.52
CA MET A 125 28.99 -2.80 -9.55
C MET A 125 28.78 -2.15 -10.91
N TYR A 126 27.53 -1.99 -11.36
CA TYR A 126 27.23 -1.43 -12.68
C TYR A 126 27.63 0.04 -12.82
N THR A 127 27.55 0.83 -11.74
CA THR A 127 28.08 2.20 -11.73
C THR A 127 29.60 2.21 -11.93
N THR A 128 30.31 1.26 -11.33
CA THR A 128 31.77 1.14 -11.47
C THR A 128 32.16 0.73 -12.89
N LEU A 129 31.44 -0.23 -13.48
CA LEU A 129 31.62 -0.65 -14.87
C LEU A 129 31.40 0.52 -15.84
N ARG A 130 30.32 1.30 -15.65
CA ARG A 130 29.99 2.42 -16.55
C ARG A 130 30.93 3.62 -16.42
N LYS A 131 31.44 3.92 -15.22
CA LYS A 131 32.27 5.10 -14.97
C LYS A 131 33.75 4.93 -15.33
N ASN A 132 34.23 3.69 -15.44
CA ASN A 132 35.64 3.42 -15.70
C ASN A 132 35.82 2.87 -17.12
N ASN A 133 36.19 3.74 -18.06
CA ASN A 133 36.39 3.35 -19.47
C ASN A 133 37.34 2.16 -19.64
N PHE A 134 38.42 2.09 -18.84
CA PHE A 134 39.34 0.96 -18.91
C PHE A 134 38.67 -0.38 -18.57
N ILE A 135 37.90 -0.42 -17.48
CA ILE A 135 37.16 -1.64 -17.11
C ILE A 135 36.08 -1.91 -18.17
N LYS A 136 35.38 -0.87 -18.63
CA LYS A 136 34.31 -0.97 -19.61
C LYS A 136 34.79 -1.61 -20.92
N ASP A 137 35.97 -1.20 -21.40
CA ASP A 137 36.56 -1.76 -22.61
C ASP A 137 36.96 -3.23 -22.43
N GLN A 138 37.47 -3.61 -21.25
CA GLN A 138 37.82 -5.00 -20.93
C GLN A 138 36.60 -5.91 -20.82
N VAL A 139 35.52 -5.46 -20.17
CA VAL A 139 34.33 -6.32 -19.94
C VAL A 139 33.49 -6.55 -21.20
N ARG A 140 33.75 -5.82 -22.29
CA ARG A 140 33.19 -6.15 -23.61
C ARG A 140 33.63 -7.54 -24.09
N GLU A 141 34.82 -8.01 -23.71
CA GLU A 141 35.32 -9.34 -24.05
C GLU A 141 34.46 -10.47 -23.45
N ILE A 142 33.72 -10.17 -22.38
CA ILE A 142 32.78 -11.10 -21.73
C ILE A 142 31.31 -10.74 -22.01
N ASN A 143 31.04 -10.08 -23.14
CA ASN A 143 29.71 -9.68 -23.61
C ASN A 143 28.95 -8.72 -22.66
N ILE A 144 29.66 -7.95 -21.85
CA ILE A 144 29.08 -6.82 -21.11
C ILE A 144 29.40 -5.54 -21.88
N ASP A 145 28.59 -5.26 -22.91
CA ASP A 145 28.74 -4.09 -23.76
C ASP A 145 27.93 -2.88 -23.26
N ASP A 146 28.00 -1.77 -24.00
CA ASP A 146 27.31 -0.53 -23.64
C ASP A 146 25.78 -0.72 -23.63
N ASP A 147 25.24 -1.52 -24.55
CA ASP A 147 23.80 -1.81 -24.64
C ASP A 147 23.33 -2.62 -23.43
N ALA A 148 24.09 -3.64 -23.01
CA ALA A 148 23.82 -4.42 -21.81
C ALA A 148 23.87 -3.56 -20.54
N LEU A 149 24.88 -2.69 -20.42
CA LEU A 149 25.01 -1.77 -19.29
C LEU A 149 23.87 -0.75 -19.25
N GLU A 150 23.44 -0.23 -20.41
CA GLU A 150 22.30 0.68 -20.49
C GLU A 150 20.98 -0.03 -20.15
N GLN A 151 20.75 -1.24 -20.68
CA GLN A 151 19.57 -2.03 -20.37
C GLN A 151 19.45 -2.28 -18.87
N ILE A 152 20.55 -2.65 -18.22
CA ILE A 152 20.58 -2.90 -16.78
C ILE A 152 20.33 -1.63 -15.98
N GLN A 153 20.92 -0.50 -16.41
CA GLN A 153 20.63 0.78 -15.79
C GLN A 153 19.14 1.12 -15.84
N ARG A 154 18.50 0.94 -17.01
CA ARG A 154 17.06 1.16 -17.16
C ARG A 154 16.23 0.28 -16.21
N VAL A 155 16.64 -0.97 -16.00
CA VAL A 155 15.99 -1.87 -15.03
C VAL A 155 16.19 -1.40 -13.58
N ILE A 156 17.38 -0.93 -13.22
CA ILE A 156 17.67 -0.37 -11.89
C ILE A 156 16.79 0.87 -11.63
N ASP A 157 16.71 1.77 -12.61
CA ASP A 157 15.94 3.01 -12.50
C ASP A 157 14.42 2.72 -12.40
N ASP A 158 13.91 1.82 -13.24
CA ASP A 158 12.51 1.33 -13.16
C ASP A 158 12.21 0.74 -11.78
N LEU A 159 13.10 -0.08 -11.21
CA LEU A 159 12.91 -0.65 -9.87
C LEU A 159 12.87 0.43 -8.79
N LYS A 160 13.72 1.45 -8.85
CA LYS A 160 13.73 2.57 -7.90
C LYS A 160 12.44 3.38 -7.98
N GLU A 161 11.94 3.64 -9.18
CA GLU A 161 10.66 4.32 -9.38
C GLU A 161 9.51 3.51 -8.79
N LYS A 162 9.46 2.20 -9.05
CA LYS A 162 8.43 1.33 -8.47
C LYS A 162 8.51 1.24 -6.95
N GLN A 163 9.72 1.21 -6.37
CA GLN A 163 9.89 1.22 -4.92
C GLN A 163 9.34 2.51 -4.29
N LYS A 164 9.61 3.67 -4.89
CA LYS A 164 9.04 4.95 -4.44
C LYS A 164 7.51 4.95 -4.52
N LEU A 165 6.96 4.45 -5.63
CA LEU A 165 5.51 4.37 -5.80
C LEU A 165 4.86 3.39 -4.82
N LEU A 166 5.50 2.24 -4.56
CA LEU A 166 5.06 1.29 -3.55
C LEU A 166 5.00 1.90 -2.16
N LEU A 167 6.03 2.66 -1.76
CA LEU A 167 6.04 3.35 -0.47
C LEU A 167 4.87 4.35 -0.39
N HIS A 168 4.72 5.19 -1.42
CA HIS A 168 3.65 6.17 -1.48
C HIS A 168 2.25 5.52 -1.37
N LEU A 169 2.02 4.42 -2.10
CA LEU A 169 0.76 3.70 -2.06
C LEU A 169 0.52 3.02 -0.70
N LYS A 170 1.57 2.53 -0.02
CA LYS A 170 1.48 1.97 1.34
C LYS A 170 1.07 3.03 2.34
N ASP A 171 1.70 4.20 2.28
CA ASP A 171 1.36 5.34 3.13
C ASP A 171 -0.08 5.80 2.89
N LYS A 172 -0.49 5.89 1.61
CA LYS A 172 -1.88 6.22 1.23
C LYS A 172 -2.87 5.19 1.76
N ALA A 173 -2.57 3.90 1.64
CA ALA A 173 -3.41 2.83 2.16
C ALA A 173 -3.55 2.92 3.69
N GLN A 174 -2.45 3.17 4.40
CA GLN A 174 -2.47 3.35 5.85
C GLN A 174 -3.28 4.58 6.27
N GLY A 175 -3.10 5.71 5.58
CA GLY A 175 -3.87 6.92 5.83
C GLY A 175 -5.38 6.71 5.62
N LEU A 176 -5.76 6.07 4.51
CA LEU A 176 -7.17 5.73 4.24
C LEU A 176 -7.74 4.81 5.32
N PHE A 177 -6.99 3.79 5.75
CA PHE A 177 -7.42 2.87 6.80
C PHE A 177 -7.70 3.57 8.13
N LEU A 178 -6.85 4.53 8.54
CA LEU A 178 -7.05 5.31 9.76
C LEU A 178 -8.34 6.14 9.68
N VAL A 179 -8.55 6.88 8.59
CA VAL A 179 -9.75 7.72 8.41
C VAL A 179 -11.02 6.87 8.38
N ILE A 180 -10.98 5.71 7.71
CA ILE A 180 -12.09 4.76 7.68
C ILE A 180 -12.40 4.27 9.10
N SER A 181 -11.39 3.86 9.87
CA SER A 181 -11.54 3.39 11.24
C SER A 181 -12.17 4.46 12.13
N ASP A 182 -11.72 5.71 12.03
CA ASP A 182 -12.27 6.83 12.81
C ASP A 182 -13.74 7.09 12.47
N LYS A 183 -14.08 7.09 11.17
CA LYS A 183 -15.48 7.27 10.74
C LYS A 183 -16.36 6.10 11.19
N GLN A 184 -15.86 4.87 11.20
CA GLN A 184 -16.61 3.72 11.73
C GLN A 184 -16.89 3.84 13.22
N GLN A 185 -15.93 4.30 14.01
CA GLN A 185 -16.15 4.57 15.43
C GLN A 185 -17.20 5.66 15.64
N LEU A 186 -17.17 6.72 14.80
CA LEU A 186 -18.18 7.76 14.83
C LEU A 186 -19.58 7.24 14.47
N LEU A 187 -19.69 6.41 13.43
CA LEU A 187 -20.96 5.77 13.04
C LEU A 187 -21.50 4.89 14.16
N LEU A 188 -20.66 4.08 14.81
CA LEU A 188 -21.07 3.26 15.95
C LEU A 188 -21.61 4.10 17.11
N ARG A 189 -20.95 5.22 17.44
CA ARG A 189 -21.43 6.14 18.47
C ARG A 189 -22.80 6.73 18.11
N LYS A 190 -22.96 7.24 16.88
CA LYS A 190 -24.25 7.80 16.43
C LYS A 190 -25.38 6.76 16.35
N ILE A 191 -25.07 5.52 15.99
CA ILE A 191 -26.05 4.41 16.07
C ILE A 191 -26.48 4.17 17.51
N GLU A 192 -25.55 4.15 18.46
CA GLU A 192 -25.87 3.95 19.88
C GLU A 192 -26.64 5.15 20.47
N GLU A 193 -26.31 6.37 20.07
CA GLU A 193 -27.09 7.58 20.42
C GLU A 193 -28.56 7.44 19.99
N ILE A 194 -28.82 7.10 18.72
CA ILE A 194 -30.18 6.87 18.22
C ILE A 194 -30.89 5.77 19.02
N LYS A 195 -30.17 4.71 19.37
CA LYS A 195 -30.72 3.60 20.17
C LYS A 195 -31.08 4.03 21.59
N LEU A 196 -30.23 4.79 22.26
CA LEU A 196 -30.50 5.32 23.61
C LEU A 196 -31.68 6.28 23.62
N VAL A 197 -31.74 7.20 22.65
CA VAL A 197 -32.87 8.13 22.46
C VAL A 197 -34.17 7.36 22.22
N ALA A 198 -34.14 6.32 21.38
CA ALA A 198 -35.30 5.47 21.13
C ALA A 198 -35.71 4.65 22.37
N GLN A 199 -34.77 4.21 23.21
CA GLN A 199 -35.05 3.45 24.44
C GLN A 199 -35.60 4.32 25.57
N GLY A 200 -35.10 5.56 25.74
CA GLY A 200 -35.66 6.53 26.68
C GLY A 200 -37.15 6.77 26.44
N SER A 201 -37.55 6.81 25.16
CA SER A 201 -38.96 6.98 24.77
C SER A 201 -39.88 5.83 25.23
N LEU A 202 -39.36 4.61 25.37
CA LEU A 202 -40.12 3.43 25.81
C LEU A 202 -40.29 3.37 27.34
N ALA A 203 -39.36 3.93 28.10
CA ALA A 203 -39.45 3.96 29.56
C ALA A 203 -40.49 5.00 30.05
N ASP A 204 -40.56 6.15 29.38
CA ASP A 204 -41.49 7.22 29.73
C ASP A 204 -42.94 6.92 29.30
N THR A 205 -43.13 6.12 28.23
CA THR A 205 -44.48 5.66 27.80
C THR A 205 -45.04 4.51 28.64
N ILE A 206 -44.21 3.77 29.40
CA ILE A 206 -44.67 2.72 30.33
C ILE A 206 -44.92 3.29 31.74
N SER A 207 -44.37 4.46 32.05
CA SER A 207 -44.47 5.12 33.37
C SER A 207 -45.59 6.18 33.43
N SER A 208 -46.34 6.37 32.34
CA SER A 208 -47.47 7.31 32.20
C SER A 208 -48.78 6.55 32.05
#